data_AF-A0A7V9NMI4-F1
#
_entry.id   AF-A0A7V9NMI4-F1
#
_cell.length_a   1.000
_cell.length_b   1.000
_cell.length_c   1.000
_cell.angle_alpha   90.00
_cell.angle_beta   90.00
_cell.angle_gamma   90.00
#
_symmetry.space_group_name_H-M   'P 1'
#
loop_
_entity.id
_entity.type
_entity.pdbx_description
1 polymer ?
#
loop_
_entity_poly.entity_id
_entity_poly.type
_entity_poly.pdbx_seq_one_letter_code
_entity_poly.pdbx_strand_id
1 'polypeptide(L)'
;MNRITEKEFAQICRGIYDERKVICKHNPIGTPEEILLWMLLSCLISYLSLSEIETPCFNGMPTAQTYHDAIHFVLKDKMIEDFNIENYLHELV
;
A
#
# COMPACT_ATOMS: atom_id res chain seq x y z
N MET A 1 -12.56 -6.87 -13.27
CA MET A 1 -11.41 -6.02 -12.90
C MET A 1 -11.84 -5.25 -11.67
N ASN A 2 -11.20 -5.49 -10.52
CA ASN A 2 -11.63 -4.90 -9.25
C ASN A 2 -11.12 -3.46 -9.16
N ARG A 3 -11.95 -2.59 -8.60
CA ARG A 3 -11.65 -1.19 -8.31
C ARG A 3 -11.93 -0.96 -6.82
N ILE A 4 -11.40 0.12 -6.26
CA ILE A 4 -11.50 0.43 -4.83
C ILE A 4 -12.13 1.80 -4.61
N THR A 5 -13.03 1.90 -3.64
CA THR A 5 -13.56 3.18 -3.13
C THR A 5 -12.60 3.82 -2.11
N GLU A 6 -12.74 5.13 -1.88
CA GLU A 6 -11.99 5.84 -0.83
C GLU A 6 -12.21 5.18 0.54
N LYS A 7 -13.46 4.77 0.83
CA LYS A 7 -13.84 4.13 2.09
C LYS A 7 -13.13 2.80 2.31
N GLU A 8 -13.04 1.98 1.26
CA GLU A 8 -12.35 0.68 1.33
C GLU A 8 -10.85 0.87 1.50
N PHE A 9 -10.25 1.81 0.76
CA PHE A 9 -8.84 2.16 0.90
C PHE A 9 -8.51 2.65 2.31
N ALA A 10 -9.34 3.56 2.85
CA ALA A 10 -9.22 4.06 4.21
C ALA A 10 -9.32 2.93 5.25
N GLN A 11 -10.22 1.97 5.04
CA GLN A 11 -10.38 0.83 5.94
C GLN A 11 -9.15 -0.07 5.96
N ILE A 12 -8.51 -0.30 4.81
CA ILE A 12 -7.24 -1.05 4.71
C ILE A 12 -6.15 -0.30 5.45
N CYS A 13 -5.95 1.00 5.17
CA CYS A 13 -4.92 1.80 5.82
C CYS A 13 -5.09 1.82 7.34
N ARG A 14 -6.33 1.98 7.82
CA ARG A 14 -6.65 1.96 9.25
C ARG A 14 -6.34 0.61 9.89
N GLY A 15 -6.69 -0.49 9.25
CA GLY A 15 -6.37 -1.84 9.75
C GLY A 15 -4.88 -2.06 9.92
N ILE A 16 -4.08 -1.63 8.93
CA ILE A 16 -2.62 -1.70 9.00
C ILE A 16 -2.07 -0.79 10.11
N TYR A 17 -2.57 0.44 10.23
CA TYR A 17 -2.16 1.36 11.29
C TYR A 17 -2.45 0.79 12.69
N ASP A 18 -3.64 0.23 12.90
CA ASP A 18 -4.05 -0.35 14.19
C ASP A 18 -3.15 -1.54 14.58
N GLU A 19 -2.69 -2.34 13.60
CA GLU A 19 -1.80 -3.48 13.80
C GLU A 19 -0.31 -3.18 13.65
N ARG A 20 0.09 -1.93 13.37
CA ARG A 20 1.46 -1.57 12.97
C ARG A 20 2.57 -2.07 13.88
N LYS A 21 2.33 -2.11 15.20
CA LYS A 21 3.30 -2.64 16.18
C LYS A 21 3.56 -4.13 15.99
N VAL A 22 2.52 -4.89 15.70
CA VAL A 22 2.61 -6.34 15.45
C VAL A 22 3.27 -6.57 14.09
N ILE A 23 2.87 -5.82 13.06
CA ILE A 23 3.44 -5.89 11.72
C ILE A 23 4.95 -5.61 11.77
N CYS A 24 5.38 -4.49 12.35
CA CYS A 24 6.80 -4.14 12.45
C CYS A 24 7.59 -5.15 13.30
N LYS A 25 6.99 -5.72 14.35
CA LYS A 25 7.65 -6.74 15.18
C LYS A 25 7.98 -8.01 14.39
N HIS A 26 7.12 -8.42 13.46
CA HIS A 26 7.31 -9.65 12.68
C HIS A 26 8.07 -9.44 11.36
N ASN A 27 8.29 -8.19 10.95
CA ASN A 27 9.01 -7.85 9.73
C ASN A 27 10.21 -6.95 10.10
N PRO A 28 11.32 -7.50 10.63
CA PRO A 28 12.41 -6.70 11.18
C PRO A 28 13.38 -6.11 10.12
N ILE A 29 13.10 -6.29 8.82
CA ILE A 29 13.95 -5.82 7.73
C ILE A 29 13.34 -4.56 7.14
N GLY A 30 14.07 -3.45 7.24
CA GLY A 30 13.62 -2.12 6.82
C GLY A 30 13.18 -1.24 7.98
N THR A 31 12.90 0.02 7.65
CA THR A 31 12.29 1.00 8.55
C THR A 31 10.81 0.72 8.76
N PRO A 32 10.19 1.19 9.86
CA PRO A 32 8.75 1.04 10.06
C PRO A 32 7.92 1.54 8.88
N GLU A 33 8.30 2.67 8.29
CA GLU A 33 7.65 3.25 7.11
C GLU A 33 7.70 2.29 5.91
N GLU A 34 8.87 1.75 5.57
CA GLU A 34 9.04 0.77 4.49
C GLU A 34 8.16 -0.46 4.70
N ILE A 35 8.12 -0.97 5.93
CA ILE A 35 7.34 -2.15 6.28
C ILE A 35 5.84 -1.90 6.11
N LEU A 36 5.33 -0.75 6.56
CA LEU A 36 3.91 -0.44 6.49
C LEU A 36 3.45 -0.14 5.06
N LEU A 37 4.27 0.57 4.27
CA LEU A 37 3.98 0.80 2.85
C LEU A 37 4.06 -0.50 2.04
N TRP A 38 5.02 -1.37 2.33
CA TRP A 38 5.09 -2.71 1.73
C TRP A 38 3.85 -3.56 2.08
N MET A 39 3.40 -3.53 3.33
CA MET A 39 2.20 -4.23 3.75
C MET A 39 0.97 -3.70 3.01
N LEU A 40 0.83 -2.37 2.90
CA LEU A 40 -0.26 -1.75 2.15
C LEU A 40 -0.24 -2.17 0.68
N LEU A 41 0.91 -2.10 0.01
CA LEU A 41 1.04 -2.55 -1.38
C LEU A 41 0.63 -4.02 -1.54
N SER A 42 1.05 -4.88 -0.62
CA SER A 42 0.71 -6.31 -0.63
C SER A 42 -0.80 -6.55 -0.47
N CYS A 43 -1.45 -5.82 0.45
CA CYS A 43 -2.90 -5.84 0.59
C CYS A 43 -3.60 -5.37 -0.68
N LEU A 44 -3.13 -4.30 -1.33
CA LEU A 44 -3.73 -3.78 -2.56
C LEU A 44 -3.60 -4.75 -3.73
N ILE A 45 -2.43 -5.38 -3.92
CA ILE A 45 -2.22 -6.40 -4.95
C ILE A 45 -3.24 -7.53 -4.80
N SER A 46 -3.43 -8.02 -3.57
CA SER A 46 -4.40 -9.07 -3.26
C SER A 46 -5.85 -8.61 -3.45
N TYR A 47 -6.22 -7.47 -2.87
CA TYR A 47 -7.58 -6.92 -2.90
C TYR A 47 -8.06 -6.61 -4.31
N LEU A 48 -7.21 -5.97 -5.12
CA LEU A 48 -7.50 -5.63 -6.51
C LEU A 48 -7.33 -6.83 -7.45
N SER A 49 -6.82 -7.97 -6.93
CA SER A 49 -6.52 -9.18 -7.70
C SER A 49 -5.66 -8.86 -8.93
N LEU A 50 -4.58 -8.09 -8.71
CA LEU A 50 -3.68 -7.69 -9.78
C LEU A 50 -2.97 -8.90 -10.38
N SER A 51 -2.84 -8.92 -11.70
CA SER A 51 -2.01 -9.90 -12.39
C SER A 51 -0.52 -9.59 -12.21
N GLU A 52 0.34 -10.56 -12.53
CA GLU A 52 1.80 -10.37 -12.45
C GLU A 52 2.28 -9.17 -13.28
N ILE A 53 1.67 -8.90 -14.44
CA ILE A 53 2.04 -7.77 -15.31
C ILE A 53 1.62 -6.40 -14.75
N GLU A 54 0.66 -6.37 -13.83
CA GLU A 54 0.18 -5.16 -13.16
C GLU A 54 0.91 -4.92 -11.83
N THR A 55 1.67 -5.91 -11.36
CA THR A 55 2.38 -5.86 -10.09
C THR A 55 3.72 -5.15 -10.27
N PRO A 56 4.02 -4.08 -9.51
CA PRO A 56 5.30 -3.38 -9.61
C PRO A 56 6.48 -4.30 -9.32
N CYS A 57 7.46 -4.33 -10.23
CA CYS A 57 8.74 -5.00 -10.03
C CYS A 57 9.82 -3.96 -9.73
N PHE A 58 10.53 -4.13 -8.62
CA PHE A 58 11.56 -3.19 -8.19
C PHE A 58 12.95 -3.66 -8.62
N ASN A 59 13.75 -2.74 -9.15
CA ASN A 59 15.17 -2.99 -9.42
C ASN A 59 15.99 -2.62 -8.18
N GLY A 60 16.63 -3.60 -7.55
CA GLY A 60 17.48 -3.38 -6.37
C GLY A 60 16.71 -3.44 -5.05
N MET A 61 17.21 -2.73 -4.04
CA MET A 61 16.61 -2.69 -2.70
C MET A 61 15.52 -1.61 -2.66
N PRO A 62 14.23 -1.96 -2.46
CA PRO A 62 13.15 -0.99 -2.35
C PRO A 62 13.35 -0.07 -1.14
N THR A 63 12.89 1.17 -1.28
CA THR A 63 12.85 2.17 -0.20
C THR A 63 11.40 2.58 0.12
N ALA A 64 11.18 3.37 1.17
CA ALA A 64 9.85 3.93 1.46
C ALA A 64 9.26 4.65 0.23
N GLN A 65 10.06 5.51 -0.42
CA GLN A 65 9.66 6.21 -1.64
C GLN A 65 9.30 5.24 -2.76
N THR A 66 10.05 4.14 -2.91
CA THR A 66 9.76 3.11 -3.92
C THR A 66 8.38 2.48 -3.72
N TYR A 67 7.99 2.19 -2.47
CA TYR A 67 6.67 1.65 -2.16
C TYR A 67 5.56 2.71 -2.30
N HIS A 68 5.83 3.95 -1.92
CA HIS A 68 4.92 5.08 -2.10
C HIS A 68 4.57 5.27 -3.59
N ASP A 69 5.57 5.37 -4.46
CA ASP A 69 5.40 5.50 -5.91
C ASP A 69 4.62 4.31 -6.50
N ALA A 70 4.88 3.10 -5.99
CA ALA A 70 4.21 1.87 -6.42
C ALA A 70 2.72 1.86 -6.06
N ILE A 71 2.36 2.34 -4.87
CA ILE A 71 0.97 2.46 -4.44
C ILE A 71 0.21 3.43 -5.36
N HIS A 72 0.80 4.59 -5.66
CA HIS A 72 0.23 5.54 -6.63
C HIS A 72 0.04 4.93 -8.01
N PHE A 73 1.06 4.23 -8.51
CA PHE A 73 0.99 3.57 -9.81
C PHE A 73 -0.13 2.54 -9.86
N VAL A 74 -0.25 1.69 -8.83
CA VAL A 74 -1.30 0.67 -8.74
C VAL A 74 -2.69 1.30 -8.70
N LEU A 75 -2.87 2.40 -7.98
CA LEU A 75 -4.18 3.02 -7.77
C LEU A 75 -4.65 3.89 -8.95
N LYS A 76 -3.75 4.39 -9.81
CA LYS A 76 -4.02 5.33 -10.90
C LYS A 76 -5.29 5.02 -11.71
N ASP A 77 -5.48 3.77 -12.11
CA ASP A 77 -6.64 3.33 -12.93
C ASP A 77 -7.57 2.37 -12.17
N LYS A 78 -7.40 2.26 -10.84
CA LYS A 78 -8.12 1.30 -9.98
C LYS A 78 -9.03 1.98 -8.95
N MET A 79 -8.94 3.29 -8.76
CA MET A 79 -9.89 4.03 -7.91
C MET A 79 -11.26 4.12 -8.59
N ILE A 80 -12.36 3.97 -7.84
CA ILE A 80 -13.73 4.16 -8.35
C ILE A 80 -14.04 5.65 -8.52
N GLU A 81 -13.77 6.41 -7.48
CA GLU A 81 -13.77 7.87 -7.42
C GLU A 81 -12.36 8.38 -7.18
N ASP A 82 -12.03 9.56 -7.70
CA ASP A 82 -10.75 10.18 -7.40
C ASP A 82 -10.73 10.66 -5.94
N PHE A 83 -9.76 10.18 -5.16
CA PHE A 83 -9.51 10.63 -3.78
C PHE A 83 -8.02 10.88 -3.55
N ASN A 84 -7.71 11.69 -2.53
CA ASN A 84 -6.32 12.01 -2.23
C ASN A 84 -5.67 10.92 -1.38
N ILE A 85 -4.89 10.05 -2.03
CA ILE A 85 -4.16 8.94 -1.42
C ILE A 85 -3.24 9.42 -0.29
N GLU A 86 -2.60 10.60 -0.43
CA GLU A 86 -1.65 11.14 0.56
C GLU A 86 -2.26 11.37 1.93
N ASN A 87 -3.55 11.68 2.01
CA ASN A 87 -4.23 11.89 3.29
C ASN A 87 -4.13 10.63 4.17
N TYR A 88 -4.16 9.45 3.56
CA TYR A 88 -4.13 8.17 4.26
C TYR A 88 -2.71 7.64 4.44
N LEU A 89 -1.81 7.91 3.48
CA LEU A 89 -0.41 7.51 3.62
C LEU A 89 0.27 8.26 4.77
N HIS A 90 0.04 9.56 4.91
CA HIS A 90 0.56 10.33 6.04
C HIS A 90 0.02 9.88 7.41
N GLU A 91 -1.20 9.33 7.47
CA GLU A 91 -1.73 8.78 8.71
C GLU A 91 -1.14 7.40 9.04
N LEU A 92 -0.65 6.69 8.02
CA LEU A 92 -0.12 5.34 8.15
C LEU A 92 1.31 5.32 8.72
N VAL A 93 2.15 6.28 8.34
CA VAL A 93 3.61 6.28 8.58
C VAL A 93 4.07 7.29 9.63
#